data_AF-A0A7S0QCT7-F1
#
_entry.id   AF-A0A7S0QCT7-F1
#
_cell.length_a   1.000
_cell.length_b   1.000
_cell.length_c   1.000
_cell.angle_alpha   90.00
_cell.angle_beta   90.00
_cell.angle_gamma   90.00
#
_symmetry.space_group_name_H-M   'P 1'
#
loop_
_entity.id
_entity.type
_entity.pdbx_description
1 polymer ?
#
loop_
_entity_poly.entity_id
_entity_poly.type
_entity_poly.pdbx_seq_one_letter_code
_entity_poly.pdbx_strand_id
1 'polypeptide(L)'
;GEDGAFLECLEDIWERDGGEGYIEFAFDPATQLRVNVLLNSCTAAIAGMHKEEVLARLAAHDAPISFLPLDYLCALLHQTLRAAVPSAAPGAAAARTHTDVIYLRMARAGAALRGSSLIRMETVKLFNARGQVSQVRYLTRVVTPEDYDAAVRLRPETCPMHYMGDRRTGRQLLADADADAAVTVAALA
;
A
#
# COMPACT_ATOMS: atom_id res chain seq x y z
N GLY A 1 -21.88 12.31 10.44
CA GLY A 1 -22.30 13.12 9.29
C GLY A 1 -21.68 12.59 8.02
N GLU A 2 -20.35 12.60 7.93
CA GLU A 2 -19.58 11.99 6.84
C GLU A 2 -19.00 10.61 7.23
N ASP A 3 -18.76 10.40 8.53
CA ASP A 3 -18.29 9.10 9.06
C ASP A 3 -19.26 7.95 8.83
N GLY A 4 -20.58 8.23 8.72
CA GLY A 4 -21.62 7.21 8.50
C GLY A 4 -21.63 6.65 7.08
N ALA A 5 -21.58 7.52 6.07
CA ALA A 5 -21.54 7.11 4.66
C ALA A 5 -20.21 6.39 4.30
N PHE A 6 -19.13 6.70 5.03
CA PHE A 6 -17.85 6.02 4.87
C PHE A 6 -17.84 4.63 5.54
N LEU A 7 -18.47 4.47 6.71
CA LEU A 7 -18.63 3.18 7.37
C LEU A 7 -19.52 2.23 6.54
N GLU A 8 -20.58 2.74 5.92
CA GLU A 8 -21.40 1.97 4.97
C GLU A 8 -20.58 1.48 3.76
N CYS A 9 -19.67 2.32 3.23
CA CYS A 9 -18.74 1.92 2.17
C CYS A 9 -17.73 0.84 2.61
N LEU A 10 -17.36 0.80 3.91
CA LEU A 10 -16.46 -0.21 4.45
C LEU A 10 -17.11 -1.58 4.59
N GLU A 11 -18.39 -1.64 5.00
CA GLU A 11 -19.16 -2.88 5.00
C GLU A 11 -19.31 -3.41 3.58
N ASP A 12 -19.59 -2.53 2.61
CA ASP A 12 -19.64 -2.89 1.19
C ASP A 12 -18.30 -3.41 0.64
N ILE A 13 -17.15 -2.83 1.03
CA ILE A 13 -15.82 -3.31 0.62
C ILE A 13 -15.46 -4.63 1.32
N TRP A 14 -15.94 -4.82 2.55
CA TRP A 14 -15.72 -6.05 3.31
C TRP A 14 -16.51 -7.23 2.70
N GLU A 15 -17.73 -6.98 2.23
CA GLU A 15 -18.59 -7.99 1.59
C GLU A 15 -18.31 -8.18 0.10
N ARG A 16 -17.70 -7.20 -0.58
CA ARG A 16 -17.34 -7.33 -1.99
C ARG A 16 -16.12 -8.25 -2.15
N ASP A 17 -16.39 -9.42 -2.73
CA ASP A 17 -15.43 -10.32 -3.37
C ASP A 17 -14.80 -9.72 -4.65
N GLY A 18 -14.53 -8.40 -4.64
CA GLY A 18 -14.17 -7.60 -5.82
C GLY A 18 -12.69 -7.67 -6.23
N GLY A 19 -11.90 -8.55 -5.60
CA GLY A 19 -10.47 -8.68 -5.86
C GLY A 19 -9.61 -7.54 -5.30
N GLU A 20 -10.16 -6.72 -4.41
CA GLU A 20 -9.45 -5.63 -3.74
C GLU A 20 -9.11 -6.03 -2.29
N GLY A 21 -7.83 -6.04 -1.97
CA GLY A 21 -7.33 -6.21 -0.61
C GLY A 21 -7.59 -4.97 0.22
N TYR A 22 -8.01 -5.18 1.45
CA TYR A 22 -8.19 -4.14 2.45
C TYR A 22 -7.46 -4.52 3.74
N ILE A 23 -6.68 -3.57 4.27
CA ILE A 23 -6.07 -3.63 5.60
C ILE A 23 -6.33 -2.31 6.31
N GLU A 24 -6.69 -2.37 7.59
CA GLU A 24 -6.82 -1.20 8.44
C GLU A 24 -6.06 -1.39 9.74
N PHE A 25 -5.40 -0.32 10.17
CA PHE A 25 -4.78 -0.18 11.47
C PHE A 25 -5.43 0.97 12.23
N ALA A 26 -5.85 0.71 13.46
CA ALA A 26 -6.24 1.76 14.40
C ALA A 26 -5.16 1.94 15.46
N PHE A 27 -4.94 3.19 15.88
CA PHE A 27 -3.92 3.57 16.84
C PHE A 27 -4.53 4.28 18.03
N ASP A 28 -4.01 4.00 19.22
CA ASP A 28 -4.32 4.75 20.42
C ASP A 28 -3.75 6.18 20.29
N PRO A 29 -4.57 7.23 20.40
CA PRO A 29 -4.10 8.61 20.26
C PRO A 29 -3.03 9.04 21.29
N ALA A 30 -3.10 8.51 22.51
CA ALA A 30 -2.21 8.87 23.60
C ALA A 30 -0.85 8.18 23.50
N THR A 31 -0.84 6.88 23.18
CA THR A 31 0.40 6.07 23.13
C THR A 31 0.97 5.91 21.73
N GLN A 32 0.18 6.20 20.69
CA GLN A 32 0.47 5.91 19.28
C GLN A 32 0.76 4.42 19.01
N LEU A 33 0.35 3.54 19.93
CA LEU A 33 0.43 2.09 19.74
C LEU A 33 -0.76 1.61 18.91
N ARG A 34 -0.50 0.64 18.03
CA ARG A 34 -1.55 -0.02 17.25
C ARG A 34 -2.44 -0.84 18.18
N VAL A 35 -3.73 -0.56 18.17
CA VAL A 35 -4.73 -1.23 19.03
C VAL A 35 -5.64 -2.19 18.27
N ASN A 36 -5.78 -1.99 16.95
CA ASN A 36 -6.61 -2.85 16.13
C ASN A 36 -5.99 -3.08 14.75
N VAL A 37 -6.26 -4.26 14.20
CA VAL A 37 -5.92 -4.66 12.84
C VAL A 37 -7.14 -5.34 12.23
N LEU A 38 -7.62 -4.81 11.10
CA LEU A 38 -8.65 -5.45 10.30
C LEU A 38 -8.10 -5.76 8.92
N LEU A 39 -8.44 -6.92 8.37
CA LEU A 39 -8.14 -7.23 6.97
C LEU A 39 -9.16 -8.19 6.36
N ASN A 40 -9.41 -8.04 5.06
CA ASN A 40 -10.28 -8.93 4.30
C ASN A 40 -9.49 -10.11 3.72
N SER A 41 -10.21 -11.12 3.22
CA SER A 41 -9.60 -12.33 2.64
C SER A 41 -8.85 -12.04 1.34
N CYS A 42 -9.25 -11.00 0.59
CA CYS A 42 -8.58 -10.59 -0.65
C CYS A 42 -7.13 -10.15 -0.41
N THR A 43 -6.83 -9.44 0.69
CA THR A 43 -5.46 -9.08 1.06
C THR A 43 -4.57 -10.33 1.14
N ALA A 44 -5.03 -11.36 1.84
CA ALA A 44 -4.29 -12.59 2.02
C ALA A 44 -4.11 -13.32 0.68
N ALA A 45 -5.16 -13.36 -0.15
CA ALA A 45 -5.11 -13.93 -1.49
C ALA A 45 -4.12 -13.21 -2.41
N ILE A 46 -4.07 -11.87 -2.38
CA ILE A 46 -3.10 -11.07 -3.14
C ILE A 46 -1.68 -11.39 -2.67
N ALA A 47 -1.47 -11.49 -1.36
CA ALA A 47 -0.18 -11.87 -0.76
C ALA A 47 0.22 -13.33 -1.06
N GLY A 48 -0.72 -14.20 -1.43
CA GLY A 48 -0.50 -15.64 -1.58
C GLY A 48 -0.46 -16.40 -0.25
N MET A 49 -0.91 -15.76 0.84
CA MET A 49 -0.84 -16.28 2.20
C MET A 49 -2.23 -16.63 2.74
N HIS A 50 -2.26 -17.42 3.83
CA HIS A 50 -3.48 -17.54 4.64
C HIS A 50 -3.71 -16.26 5.47
N LYS A 51 -4.98 -15.95 5.76
CA LYS A 51 -5.37 -14.76 6.51
C LYS A 51 -4.69 -14.71 7.89
N GLU A 52 -4.61 -15.86 8.54
CA GLU A 52 -4.00 -16.05 9.86
C GLU A 52 -2.48 -15.81 9.81
N GLU A 53 -1.81 -16.20 8.73
CA GLU A 53 -0.38 -15.95 8.54
C GLU A 53 -0.10 -14.45 8.40
N VAL A 54 -0.91 -13.73 7.61
CA VAL A 54 -0.80 -12.27 7.48
C VAL A 54 -1.00 -11.59 8.85
N LEU A 55 -2.02 -12.00 9.60
CA LEU A 55 -2.27 -11.47 10.95
C LEU A 55 -1.12 -11.78 11.92
N ALA A 56 -0.56 -12.98 11.88
CA ALA A 56 0.57 -13.36 12.73
C ALA A 56 1.83 -12.53 12.43
N ARG A 57 2.14 -12.33 11.14
CA ARG A 57 3.24 -11.45 10.70
C ARG A 57 3.03 -10.01 11.14
N LEU A 58 1.81 -9.48 10.94
CA LEU A 58 1.43 -8.15 11.42
C LEU A 58 1.63 -8.00 12.93
N ALA A 59 1.21 -8.98 13.72
CA ALA A 59 1.36 -8.99 15.17
C ALA A 59 2.83 -9.02 15.60
N ALA A 60 3.68 -9.74 14.87
CA ALA A 60 5.12 -9.82 15.10
C ALA A 60 5.90 -8.56 14.67
N HIS A 61 5.23 -7.50 14.21
CA HIS A 61 5.84 -6.32 13.58
C HIS A 61 6.65 -6.64 12.31
N ASP A 62 6.38 -7.79 11.68
CA ASP A 62 6.94 -8.12 10.38
C ASP A 62 6.16 -7.38 9.28
N ALA A 63 6.85 -6.98 8.20
CA ALA A 63 6.23 -6.25 7.12
C ALA A 63 5.25 -7.19 6.38
N PRO A 64 3.94 -6.94 6.44
CA PRO A 64 2.93 -7.87 5.95
C PRO A 64 2.87 -7.92 4.42
N ILE A 65 3.36 -6.88 3.75
CA ILE A 65 3.30 -6.76 2.31
C ILE A 65 4.62 -7.26 1.77
N SER A 66 4.54 -8.34 1.00
CA SER A 66 5.67 -8.94 0.28
C SER A 66 6.13 -8.03 -0.86
N PHE A 67 6.47 -6.78 -0.54
CA PHE A 67 7.16 -5.93 -1.48
C PHE A 67 8.53 -6.53 -1.76
N LEU A 68 8.96 -6.40 -3.02
CA LEU A 68 10.38 -6.56 -3.29
C LEU A 68 11.15 -5.48 -2.51
N PRO A 69 12.36 -5.76 -2.00
CA PRO A 69 13.08 -4.79 -1.17
C PRO A 69 13.26 -3.41 -1.86
N LEU A 70 13.47 -3.39 -3.17
CA LEU A 70 13.52 -2.16 -3.96
C LEU A 70 12.18 -1.42 -3.96
N ASP A 71 11.08 -2.11 -4.23
CA ASP A 71 9.73 -1.54 -4.21
C ASP A 71 9.35 -1.01 -2.82
N TYR A 72 9.77 -1.69 -1.74
CA TYR A 72 9.60 -1.21 -0.37
C TYR A 72 10.37 0.10 -0.12
N LEU A 73 11.63 0.18 -0.53
CA LEU A 73 12.43 1.40 -0.43
C LEU A 73 11.78 2.54 -1.21
N CYS A 74 11.32 2.28 -2.43
CA CYS A 74 10.59 3.24 -3.25
C CYS A 74 9.32 3.75 -2.56
N ALA A 75 8.55 2.87 -1.91
CA ALA A 75 7.37 3.24 -1.14
C ALA A 75 7.71 4.14 0.05
N LEU A 76 8.77 3.82 0.81
CA LEU A 76 9.24 4.62 1.94
C LEU A 76 9.70 6.02 1.50
N LEU A 77 10.50 6.09 0.43
CA LEU A 77 10.97 7.36 -0.13
C LEU A 77 9.78 8.20 -0.59
N HIS A 78 8.84 7.61 -1.33
CA HIS A 78 7.63 8.29 -1.76
C HIS A 78 6.84 8.86 -0.59
N GLN A 79 6.58 8.06 0.44
CA GLN A 79 5.85 8.51 1.63
C GLN A 79 6.60 9.63 2.37
N THR A 80 7.93 9.53 2.47
CA THR A 80 8.75 10.53 3.17
C THR A 80 8.77 11.86 2.42
N LEU A 81 8.99 11.80 1.11
CA LEU A 81 9.03 12.99 0.25
C LEU A 81 7.66 13.67 0.15
N ARG A 82 6.57 12.90 0.15
CA ARG A 82 5.21 13.45 0.12
C ARG A 82 4.70 13.91 1.48
N ALA A 83 5.13 13.29 2.58
CA ALA A 83 4.82 13.77 3.92
C ALA A 83 5.42 15.16 4.21
N ALA A 84 6.52 15.50 3.54
CA ALA A 84 7.18 16.80 3.65
C ALA A 84 6.45 17.93 2.90
N VAL A 85 5.46 17.63 2.05
CA VAL A 85 4.65 18.65 1.38
C VAL A 85 3.44 18.94 2.27
N PRO A 86 3.39 20.08 2.98
CA PRO A 86 2.20 20.44 3.73
C PRO A 86 1.07 20.61 2.71
N SER A 87 -0.07 19.95 2.95
CA SER A 87 -1.31 20.25 2.24
C SER A 87 -1.73 21.67 2.61
N ALA A 88 -1.14 22.65 1.94
CA ALA A 88 -1.29 24.07 2.21
C ALA A 88 -2.66 24.55 1.71
N ALA A 89 -3.67 24.40 2.55
CA ALA A 89 -4.86 25.24 2.53
C ALA A 89 -4.95 25.96 3.88
N PRO A 90 -4.43 27.19 4.01
CA PRO A 90 -4.62 27.99 5.21
C PRO A 90 -6.11 28.28 5.38
N GLY A 91 -6.72 27.77 6.45
CA GLY A 91 -8.11 28.09 6.83
C GLY A 91 -9.17 27.01 6.56
N ALA A 92 -8.84 25.90 5.91
CA ALA A 92 -9.71 24.72 5.95
C ALA A 92 -9.47 24.02 7.30
N ALA A 93 -10.55 23.69 8.04
CA ALA A 93 -10.46 22.79 9.19
C ALA A 93 -9.58 21.61 8.78
N ALA A 94 -8.39 21.50 9.42
CA ALA A 94 -7.26 20.70 8.94
C ALA A 94 -7.75 19.39 8.34
N ALA A 95 -7.47 19.16 7.05
CA ALA A 95 -7.88 17.95 6.36
C ALA A 95 -7.48 16.75 7.22
N ARG A 96 -8.46 16.14 7.90
CA ARG A 96 -8.25 15.03 8.83
C ARG A 96 -7.91 13.74 8.10
N THR A 97 -7.84 13.80 6.77
CA THR A 97 -7.66 12.67 5.89
C THR A 97 -6.56 13.02 4.89
N HIS A 98 -5.54 12.18 4.83
CA HIS A 98 -4.54 12.20 3.78
C HIS A 98 -4.68 10.93 2.94
N THR A 99 -4.82 11.09 1.63
CA THR A 99 -4.89 9.97 0.68
C THR A 99 -3.69 10.01 -0.24
N ASP A 100 -3.00 8.89 -0.36
CA ASP A 100 -1.87 8.70 -1.26
C ASP A 100 -2.09 7.44 -2.11
N VAL A 101 -1.62 7.47 -3.35
CA VAL A 101 -1.78 6.35 -4.30
C VAL A 101 -0.42 6.06 -4.91
N ILE A 102 -0.01 4.80 -4.85
CA ILE A 102 1.24 4.32 -5.45
C ILE A 102 1.05 3.03 -6.23
N TYR A 103 1.86 2.87 -7.26
CA TYR A 103 1.96 1.66 -8.08
C TYR A 103 3.31 1.00 -7.87
N LEU A 104 3.31 -0.28 -7.48
CA LEU A 104 4.49 -1.03 -7.09
C LEU A 104 4.40 -2.49 -7.56
N ARG A 105 5.51 -3.23 -7.50
CA ARG A 105 5.51 -4.68 -7.57
C ARG A 105 5.37 -5.30 -6.18
N MET A 106 4.64 -6.39 -6.14
CA MET A 106 4.54 -7.26 -4.99
C MET A 106 4.96 -8.67 -5.39
N ALA A 107 5.88 -9.26 -4.63
CA ALA A 107 6.15 -10.68 -4.70
C ALA A 107 4.93 -11.45 -4.23
N ARG A 108 4.58 -12.53 -4.93
CA ARG A 108 3.55 -13.45 -4.47
C ARG A 108 4.22 -14.47 -3.56
N ALA A 109 3.88 -14.43 -2.27
CA ALA A 109 4.45 -15.32 -1.27
C ALA A 109 3.48 -16.48 -1.06
N GLY A 110 3.66 -17.58 -1.79
CA GLY A 110 2.88 -18.79 -1.59
C GLY A 110 3.33 -19.92 -2.52
N ALA A 111 3.28 -21.17 -2.04
CA ALA A 111 3.72 -22.34 -2.81
C ALA A 111 2.94 -22.52 -4.13
N ALA A 112 1.72 -21.99 -4.21
CA ALA A 112 0.83 -22.08 -5.37
C ALA A 112 1.00 -20.95 -6.40
N LEU A 113 1.60 -19.81 -6.01
CA LEU A 113 1.69 -18.61 -6.86
C LEU A 113 3.14 -18.12 -6.87
N ARG A 114 3.90 -18.51 -7.90
CA ARG A 114 5.25 -17.96 -8.14
C ARG A 114 5.17 -16.68 -8.97
N GLY A 115 6.14 -15.79 -8.76
CA GLY A 115 6.34 -14.56 -9.52
C GLY A 115 5.90 -13.31 -8.78
N SER A 116 5.75 -12.22 -9.54
CA SER A 116 5.38 -10.90 -9.03
C SER A 116 4.10 -10.40 -9.69
N SER A 117 3.45 -9.42 -9.05
CA SER A 117 2.28 -8.74 -9.59
C SER A 117 2.44 -7.24 -9.43
N LEU A 118 1.89 -6.47 -10.37
CA LEU A 118 1.76 -5.03 -10.20
C LEU A 118 0.53 -4.75 -9.36
N ILE A 119 0.66 -3.85 -8.40
CA ILE A 119 -0.44 -3.43 -7.54
C ILE A 119 -0.58 -1.92 -7.54
N ARG A 120 -1.83 -1.46 -7.48
CA ARG A 120 -2.19 -0.12 -7.04
C ARG A 120 -2.47 -0.21 -5.55
N MET A 121 -1.72 0.54 -4.75
CA MET A 121 -1.96 0.70 -3.32
C MET A 121 -2.40 2.12 -3.03
N GLU A 122 -3.57 2.24 -2.41
CA GLU A 122 -4.08 3.50 -1.89
C GLU A 122 -3.97 3.48 -0.37
N THR A 123 -3.29 4.48 0.18
CA THR A 123 -3.12 4.66 1.62
C THR A 123 -3.97 5.84 2.08
N VAL A 124 -4.87 5.60 3.03
CA VAL A 124 -5.67 6.66 3.66
C VAL A 124 -5.27 6.77 5.12
N LYS A 125 -4.75 7.93 5.53
CA LYS A 125 -4.40 8.23 6.92
C LYS A 125 -5.42 9.17 7.50
N LEU A 126 -6.04 8.79 8.62
CA LEU A 126 -6.88 9.67 9.40
C LEU A 126 -6.11 10.26 10.58
N PHE A 127 -6.33 11.54 10.81
CA PHE A 127 -5.72 12.30 11.88
C PHE A 127 -6.77 12.78 12.88
N ASN A 128 -6.40 12.72 14.16
CA ASN A 128 -7.22 13.29 15.22
C ASN A 128 -7.10 14.83 15.26
N ALA A 129 -7.85 15.47 16.15
CA ALA A 129 -7.82 16.93 16.30
C ALA A 129 -6.45 17.51 16.72
N ARG A 130 -5.52 16.67 17.18
CA ARG A 130 -4.14 17.03 17.55
C ARG A 130 -3.14 16.80 16.41
N GLY A 131 -3.61 16.36 15.24
CA GLY A 131 -2.76 16.04 14.10
C GLY A 131 -2.01 14.71 14.23
N GLN A 132 -2.37 13.85 15.18
CA GLN A 132 -1.78 12.52 15.32
C GLN A 132 -2.57 11.51 14.50
N VAL A 133 -1.89 10.48 13.98
CA VAL A 133 -2.54 9.42 13.22
C VAL A 133 -3.43 8.59 14.16
N SER A 134 -4.71 8.48 13.83
CA SER A 134 -5.67 7.62 14.53
C SER A 134 -5.96 6.33 13.76
N GLN A 135 -5.85 6.38 12.43
CA GLN A 135 -6.17 5.25 11.56
C GLN A 135 -5.33 5.29 10.29
N VAL A 136 -4.92 4.13 9.80
CA VAL A 136 -4.29 3.97 8.48
C VAL A 136 -4.99 2.83 7.77
N ARG A 137 -5.42 3.09 6.53
CA ARG A 137 -6.06 2.10 5.66
C ARG A 137 -5.21 1.90 4.43
N TYR A 138 -5.11 0.65 4.00
CA TYR A 138 -4.49 0.24 2.76
C TYR A 138 -5.55 -0.46 1.92
N LEU A 139 -5.77 0.07 0.71
CA LEU A 139 -6.57 -0.56 -0.33
C LEU A 139 -5.61 -1.01 -1.42
N THR A 140 -5.56 -2.31 -1.69
CA THR A 140 -4.62 -2.91 -2.63
C THR A 140 -5.37 -3.61 -3.75
N ARG A 141 -5.03 -3.31 -4.99
CA ARG A 141 -5.61 -3.95 -6.16
C ARG A 141 -4.53 -4.42 -7.10
N VAL A 142 -4.65 -5.66 -7.60
CA VAL A 142 -3.80 -6.14 -8.70
C VAL A 142 -4.20 -5.40 -9.98
N VAL A 143 -3.20 -4.86 -10.68
CA VAL A 143 -3.41 -4.11 -11.92
C VAL A 143 -2.64 -4.75 -13.08
N THR A 144 -3.09 -4.46 -14.29
CA THR A 144 -2.40 -4.94 -15.50
C THR A 144 -1.16 -4.10 -15.80
N PRO A 145 -0.20 -4.61 -16.60
CA PRO A 145 0.88 -3.79 -17.13
C PRO A 145 0.39 -2.54 -17.86
N GLU A 146 -0.72 -2.64 -18.58
CA GLU A 146 -1.32 -1.54 -19.34
C GLU A 146 -1.88 -0.45 -18.41
N ASP A 147 -2.50 -0.83 -17.28
CA ASP A 147 -2.94 0.09 -16.23
C ASP A 147 -1.76 0.83 -15.60
N TYR A 148 -0.66 0.12 -15.33
CA TYR A 148 0.57 0.71 -14.82
C TYR A 148 1.16 1.71 -15.81
N ASP A 149 1.32 1.32 -17.08
CA ASP A 149 1.87 2.19 -18.12
C ASP A 149 0.99 3.43 -18.35
N ALA A 150 -0.34 3.28 -18.20
CA ALA A 150 -1.27 4.41 -18.21
C ALA A 150 -1.06 5.33 -17.00
N ALA A 151 -0.87 4.80 -15.80
CA ALA A 151 -0.58 5.57 -14.60
C ALA A 151 0.74 6.34 -14.73
N VAL A 152 1.79 5.75 -15.29
CA VAL A 152 3.07 6.40 -15.57
C VAL A 152 2.88 7.64 -16.48
N ARG A 153 2.05 7.52 -17.52
CA ARG A 153 1.78 8.65 -18.44
C ARG A 153 0.95 9.75 -17.81
N LEU A 154 -0.05 9.39 -17.00
CA LEU A 154 -1.03 10.33 -16.46
C LEU A 154 -0.55 11.00 -15.16
N ARG A 155 0.11 10.24 -14.29
CA ARG A 155 0.55 10.64 -12.94
C ARG A 155 1.86 9.92 -12.58
N PRO A 156 2.99 10.27 -13.22
CA PRO A 156 4.28 9.59 -13.01
C PRO A 156 4.75 9.63 -11.55
N GLU A 157 4.34 10.63 -10.77
CA GLU A 157 4.62 10.76 -9.34
C GLU A 157 4.00 9.63 -8.49
N THR A 158 2.98 8.94 -9.01
CA THR A 158 2.37 7.77 -8.35
C THR A 158 3.10 6.46 -8.68
N CYS A 159 4.12 6.50 -9.53
CA CYS A 159 4.92 5.34 -9.95
C CYS A 159 6.38 5.55 -9.51
N PRO A 160 6.73 5.29 -8.23
CA PRO A 160 8.02 5.67 -7.66
C PRO A 160 9.24 5.18 -8.45
N MET A 161 9.20 3.96 -8.99
CA MET A 161 10.26 3.41 -9.85
C MET A 161 10.53 4.33 -11.06
N HIS A 162 9.46 4.83 -11.69
CA HIS A 162 9.57 5.72 -12.84
C HIS A 162 10.08 7.10 -12.47
N TYR A 163 9.57 7.66 -11.37
CA TYR A 163 10.06 8.93 -10.82
C TYR A 163 11.56 8.86 -10.46
N MET A 164 12.05 7.69 -10.02
CA MET A 164 13.45 7.41 -9.72
C MET A 164 14.31 7.11 -10.97
N GLY A 165 13.75 7.22 -12.17
CA GLY A 165 14.47 7.10 -13.44
C GLY A 165 14.33 5.76 -14.16
N ASP A 166 13.59 4.79 -13.60
CA ASP A 166 13.30 3.54 -14.30
C ASP A 166 12.35 3.78 -15.48
N ARG A 167 12.79 3.44 -16.69
CA ARG A 167 12.00 3.61 -17.92
C ARG A 167 11.35 2.32 -18.43
N ARG A 168 11.45 1.23 -17.67
CA ARG A 168 10.82 -0.04 -18.00
C ARG A 168 9.29 0.09 -17.96
N THR A 169 8.66 -0.57 -18.93
CA THR A 169 7.20 -0.79 -18.96
C THR A 169 6.76 -1.76 -17.86
N GLY A 170 5.46 -1.80 -17.55
CA GLY A 170 4.90 -2.75 -16.59
C GLY A 170 5.26 -4.20 -16.90
N ARG A 171 5.29 -4.58 -18.19
CA ARG A 171 5.67 -5.95 -18.62
C ARG A 171 7.14 -6.26 -18.33
N GLN A 172 8.04 -5.31 -18.61
CA GLN A 172 9.47 -5.46 -18.33
C GLN A 172 9.73 -5.53 -16.82
N LEU A 173 9.05 -4.68 -16.03
CA LEU A 173 9.15 -4.71 -14.56
C LEU A 173 8.77 -6.07 -13.97
N LEU A 174 7.75 -6.74 -14.53
CA LEU A 174 7.36 -8.08 -14.10
C LEU A 174 8.35 -9.15 -14.56
N ALA A 175 8.87 -9.06 -15.79
CA ALA A 175 9.85 -10.01 -16.31
C ALA A 175 11.18 -9.99 -15.54
N ASP A 176 11.61 -8.80 -15.09
CA ASP A 176 12.88 -8.60 -14.40
C ASP A 176 12.77 -8.76 -12.86
N ALA A 177 11.57 -9.02 -12.33
CA ALA A 177 11.31 -8.95 -10.90
C ALA A 177 12.23 -9.86 -10.06
N ASP A 178 12.46 -11.10 -10.51
CA ASP A 178 13.32 -12.06 -9.81
C ASP A 178 14.80 -11.64 -9.86
N ALA A 179 15.24 -11.07 -10.97
CA ALA A 179 16.61 -10.58 -11.13
C ALA A 179 16.85 -9.34 -10.23
N ASP A 180 15.92 -8.39 -10.23
CA ASP A 180 15.98 -7.20 -9.36
C ASP A 180 16.01 -7.60 -7.87
N ALA A 181 15.21 -8.60 -7.49
CA ALA A 181 15.17 -9.11 -6.12
C ALA A 181 16.54 -9.67 -5.69
N ALA A 182 17.16 -10.51 -6.53
CA ALA A 182 18.46 -11.11 -6.26
C ALA A 182 19.57 -10.06 -6.13
N VAL A 183 19.59 -9.06 -7.02
CA VAL A 183 20.58 -7.97 -6.97
C VAL A 183 20.39 -7.13 -5.70
N THR A 184 19.15 -6.83 -5.33
CA THR A 184 18.89 -6.00 -4.15
C THR A 184 19.29 -6.71 -2.85
N VAL A 185 19.02 -8.01 -2.73
CA VAL A 185 19.46 -8.81 -1.57
C VAL A 185 20.99 -8.85 -1.48
N ALA A 186 21.67 -9.06 -2.62
CA ALA A 186 23.14 -9.06 -2.64
C ALA A 186 23.75 -7.71 -2.25
N ALA A 187 23.09 -6.59 -2.56
CA ALA A 187 23.55 -5.24 -2.22
C ALA A 187 23.32 -4.86 -0.74
N LEU A 188 22.42 -5.56 -0.05
CA LEU A 188 22.08 -5.31 1.37
C LEU A 188 22.78 -6.26 2.35
N ALA A 189 23.47 -7.29 1.84
CA ALA A 189 24.25 -8.25 2.63
C ALA A 189 25.69 -7.77 2.86
#